data_AF-A0AAJ4ACF9-F1
#
_entry.id   AF-A0AAJ4ACF9-F1
#
_cell.length_a   1.000
_cell.length_b   1.000
_cell.length_c   1.000
_cell.angle_alpha   90.00
_cell.angle_beta   90.00
_cell.angle_gamma   90.00
#
_symmetry.space_group_name_H-M   'P 1'
#
loop_
_entity.id
_entity.type
_entity.pdbx_description
1 polymer ?
#
loop_
_entity_poly.entity_id
_entity_poly.type
_entity_poly.pdbx_seq_one_letter_code
_entity_poly.pdbx_strand_id
1 'polypeptide(L)'
;MSTWDEDIVRAFENLGGSANYDALYTEIERIRPNLPESWKSVVRRRVQDLSSDSAGFKGGKDLFFSVEGLGSGIWGLRSYLAETPKASDLPEGIEEPGRTYTLTYRVLRDTTLARKIKVIHQDQCQICGMVVRLSDGKTYSEAHHIIPLGNPHNGSDIPGNILVLCPNHHVLCDYGAIELDLLSTVLLKDLKSAT
;
A
#
# COMPACT_ATOMS: atom_id res chain seq x y z
N MET A 1 -14.49 -7.94 35.58
CA MET A 1 -13.14 -8.29 35.10
C MET A 1 -13.26 -8.58 33.62
N SER A 2 -12.32 -8.12 32.80
CA SER A 2 -12.31 -8.47 31.38
C SER A 2 -12.07 -9.97 31.21
N THR A 3 -12.75 -10.55 30.21
CA THR A 3 -12.52 -11.93 29.81
C THR A 3 -11.17 -12.06 29.11
N TRP A 4 -10.65 -13.29 29.02
CA TRP A 4 -9.43 -13.54 28.24
C TRP A 4 -9.57 -13.10 26.79
N ASP A 5 -10.75 -13.28 26.19
CA ASP A 5 -11.01 -12.92 24.81
C ASP A 5 -10.90 -11.40 24.61
N GLU A 6 -11.49 -10.61 25.52
CA GLU A 6 -11.41 -9.15 25.50
C GLU A 6 -9.98 -8.64 25.68
N ASP A 7 -9.20 -9.25 26.58
CA ASP A 7 -7.80 -8.87 26.79
C ASP A 7 -6.93 -9.19 25.58
N ILE A 8 -7.16 -10.35 24.94
CA ILE A 8 -6.42 -10.76 23.75
C ILE A 8 -6.78 -9.84 22.58
N VAL A 9 -8.06 -9.52 22.38
CA VAL A 9 -8.48 -8.58 21.33
C VAL A 9 -7.83 -7.22 21.53
N ARG A 10 -7.92 -6.66 22.75
CA ARG A 10 -7.30 -5.38 23.09
C ARG A 10 -5.78 -5.38 22.89
N ALA A 11 -5.11 -6.48 23.23
CA ALA A 11 -3.67 -6.60 23.00
C ALA A 11 -3.33 -6.57 21.50
N PHE A 12 -4.09 -7.26 20.65
CA PHE A 12 -3.89 -7.15 19.21
C PHE A 12 -4.21 -5.75 18.67
N GLU A 13 -5.25 -5.08 19.17
CA GLU A 13 -5.56 -3.69 18.78
C GLU A 13 -4.38 -2.75 19.09
N ASN A 14 -3.79 -2.86 20.29
CA ASN A 14 -2.61 -2.07 20.67
C ASN A 14 -1.38 -2.38 19.81
N LEU A 15 -1.30 -3.59 19.23
CA LEU A 15 -0.22 -4.04 18.35
C LEU A 15 -0.50 -3.79 16.87
N GLY A 16 -1.55 -3.03 16.52
CA GLY A 16 -1.86 -2.69 15.13
C GLY A 16 -2.59 -3.80 14.37
N GLY A 17 -3.31 -4.67 15.08
CA GLY A 17 -4.21 -5.68 14.52
C GLY A 17 -3.59 -7.05 14.27
N SER A 18 -2.27 -7.20 14.35
CA SER A 18 -1.59 -8.49 14.23
C SER A 18 -0.27 -8.53 15.00
N ALA A 19 0.10 -9.72 15.46
CA ALA A 19 1.34 -9.91 16.23
C ALA A 19 1.76 -11.39 16.27
N ASN A 20 3.04 -11.63 16.53
CA ASN A 20 3.51 -12.93 16.99
C ASN A 20 3.16 -13.14 18.48
N TYR A 21 3.25 -14.39 18.95
CA TYR A 21 2.93 -14.71 20.34
C TYR A 21 3.80 -13.96 21.36
N ASP A 22 5.08 -13.73 21.09
CA ASP A 22 5.96 -13.03 22.05
C ASP A 22 5.53 -11.58 22.29
N ALA A 23 5.21 -10.86 21.21
CA ALA A 23 4.68 -9.51 21.27
C ALA A 23 3.29 -9.49 21.94
N LEU A 24 2.42 -10.43 21.58
CA LEU A 24 1.10 -10.57 22.18
C LEU A 24 1.18 -10.82 23.70
N TYR A 25 2.09 -11.70 24.12
CA TYR A 25 2.31 -11.99 25.53
C TYR A 25 2.80 -10.76 26.29
N THR A 26 3.79 -10.06 25.73
CA THR A 26 4.33 -8.83 26.33
C THR A 26 3.22 -7.80 26.55
N GLU A 27 2.30 -7.67 25.60
CA GLU A 27 1.21 -6.71 25.70
C GLU A 27 0.12 -7.16 26.70
N ILE A 28 -0.19 -8.45 26.78
CA ILE A 28 -1.13 -8.98 27.79
C ILE A 28 -0.59 -8.80 29.22
N GLU A 29 0.72 -8.94 29.44
CA GLU A 29 1.37 -8.66 30.73
C GLU A 29 1.19 -7.20 31.18
N ARG A 30 1.14 -6.26 30.22
CA ARG A 30 0.89 -4.84 30.52
C ARG A 30 -0.57 -4.56 30.85
N ILE A 31 -1.47 -5.23 30.15
CA ILE A 31 -2.91 -4.97 30.22
C ILE A 31 -3.55 -5.65 31.44
N ARG A 32 -3.06 -6.83 31.83
CA ARG A 32 -3.70 -7.67 32.86
C ARG A 32 -2.78 -7.81 34.09
N PRO A 33 -3.13 -7.18 35.24
CA PRO A 33 -2.24 -7.12 36.41
C PRO A 33 -2.05 -8.45 37.15
N ASN A 34 -3.00 -9.39 37.04
CA ASN A 34 -2.93 -10.70 37.72
C ASN A 34 -3.02 -11.83 36.69
N LEU A 35 -1.90 -12.51 36.49
CA LEU A 35 -1.75 -13.58 35.52
C LEU A 35 -1.50 -14.94 36.21
N PRO A 36 -2.31 -15.98 35.94
CA PRO A 36 -2.04 -17.33 36.43
C PRO A 36 -0.86 -17.94 35.68
N GLU A 37 -0.09 -18.85 36.29
CA GLU A 37 1.13 -19.42 35.70
C GLU A 37 0.96 -19.98 34.27
N SER A 38 -0.20 -20.57 33.96
CA SER A 38 -0.51 -21.17 32.66
C SER A 38 -1.07 -20.19 31.61
N TRP A 39 -1.08 -18.89 31.89
CA TRP A 39 -1.81 -17.91 31.08
C TRP A 39 -1.38 -17.87 29.60
N LYS A 40 -0.10 -18.06 29.29
CA LYS A 40 0.40 -18.10 27.89
C LYS A 40 -0.25 -19.23 27.10
N SER A 41 -0.44 -20.39 27.74
CA SER A 41 -1.14 -21.54 27.17
C SER A 41 -2.63 -21.26 27.00
N VAL A 42 -3.24 -20.54 27.95
CA VAL A 42 -4.64 -20.09 27.84
C VAL A 42 -4.79 -19.18 26.63
N VAL A 43 -3.94 -18.17 26.47
CA VAL A 43 -3.96 -17.23 25.33
C VAL A 43 -3.82 -17.99 24.01
N ARG A 44 -2.81 -18.87 23.90
CA ARG A 44 -2.60 -19.67 22.69
C ARG A 44 -3.83 -20.51 22.36
N ARG A 45 -4.43 -21.15 23.37
CA ARG A 45 -5.63 -21.98 23.19
C ARG A 45 -6.83 -21.14 22.76
N ARG A 46 -7.06 -19.98 23.37
CA ARG A 46 -8.16 -19.08 23.01
C ARG A 46 -8.04 -18.56 21.58
N VAL A 47 -6.85 -18.13 21.16
CA VAL A 47 -6.59 -17.71 19.78
C VAL A 47 -6.94 -18.83 18.79
N GLN A 48 -6.55 -20.07 19.09
CA GLN A 48 -6.82 -21.23 18.23
C GLN A 48 -8.29 -21.71 18.26
N ASP A 49 -8.98 -21.59 19.40
CA ASP A 49 -10.39 -21.99 19.55
C ASP A 49 -11.35 -21.00 18.85
N LEU A 50 -10.90 -19.75 18.69
CA LEU A 50 -11.64 -18.62 18.12
C LEU A 50 -11.12 -18.22 16.73
N SER A 51 -10.49 -19.15 16.01
CA SER A 51 -10.06 -18.96 14.62
C SER A 51 -10.49 -20.14 13.78
N SER A 52 -11.30 -19.91 12.74
CA SER A 52 -11.68 -20.94 11.77
C SER A 52 -10.49 -21.52 11.00
N ASP A 53 -9.37 -20.79 10.90
CA ASP A 53 -8.12 -21.28 10.28
C ASP A 53 -7.46 -22.43 11.07
N SER A 54 -7.84 -22.63 12.33
CA SER A 54 -7.23 -23.60 13.24
C SER A 54 -8.07 -24.87 13.35
N ALA A 55 -7.42 -26.03 13.34
CA ALA A 55 -8.07 -27.31 13.62
C ALA A 55 -8.72 -27.37 15.02
N GLY A 56 -8.36 -26.46 15.92
CA GLY A 56 -8.95 -26.31 17.24
C GLY A 56 -10.28 -25.56 17.29
N PHE A 57 -10.73 -24.98 16.18
CA PHE A 57 -11.92 -24.12 16.12
C PHE A 57 -13.16 -24.79 16.71
N LYS A 58 -13.88 -24.06 17.57
CA LYS A 58 -15.04 -24.59 18.31
C LYS A 58 -16.40 -24.20 17.72
N GLY A 59 -16.44 -23.64 16.51
CA GLY A 59 -17.69 -23.27 15.84
C GLY A 59 -18.42 -22.09 16.50
N GLY A 60 -17.67 -21.23 17.21
CA GLY A 60 -18.18 -20.06 17.91
C GLY A 60 -17.78 -18.75 17.22
N LYS A 61 -17.47 -17.72 18.02
CA LYS A 61 -16.91 -16.47 17.48
C LYS A 61 -15.61 -16.75 16.75
N ASP A 62 -15.51 -16.23 15.54
CA ASP A 62 -14.31 -16.30 14.72
C ASP A 62 -13.64 -14.92 14.76
N LEU A 63 -12.72 -14.73 15.71
CA LEU A 63 -12.13 -13.42 16.00
C LEU A 63 -10.72 -13.28 15.42
N PHE A 64 -10.01 -14.40 15.25
CA PHE A 64 -8.61 -14.39 14.84
C PHE A 64 -8.41 -15.16 13.53
N PHE A 65 -7.35 -14.82 12.81
CA PHE A 65 -6.89 -15.54 11.63
C PHE A 65 -5.37 -15.71 11.68
N SER A 66 -4.87 -16.71 10.96
CA SER A 66 -3.45 -17.00 10.83
C SER A 66 -2.85 -16.18 9.70
N VAL A 67 -1.90 -15.29 10.01
CA VAL A 67 -1.38 -14.31 9.02
C VAL A 67 -0.57 -14.99 7.91
N GLU A 68 0.34 -15.89 8.28
CA GLU A 68 1.22 -16.60 7.33
C GLU A 68 0.93 -18.11 7.29
N GLY A 69 -0.29 -18.50 7.64
CA GLY A 69 -0.67 -19.90 7.78
C GLY A 69 -0.20 -20.55 9.10
N LEU A 70 -0.75 -21.74 9.38
CA LEU A 70 -0.59 -22.43 10.66
C LEU A 70 0.88 -22.80 10.92
N GLY A 71 1.33 -22.56 12.15
CA GLY A 71 2.69 -22.88 12.60
C GLY A 71 3.65 -21.69 12.64
N SER A 72 3.34 -20.59 11.94
CA SER A 72 4.11 -19.33 11.98
C SER A 72 4.09 -18.66 13.37
N GLY A 73 3.01 -18.87 14.14
CA GLY A 73 2.80 -18.21 15.42
C GLY A 73 2.40 -16.74 15.32
N ILE A 74 2.10 -16.27 14.11
CA ILE A 74 1.63 -14.91 13.83
C ILE A 74 0.12 -14.94 13.59
N TRP A 75 -0.59 -14.13 14.35
CA TRP A 75 -2.05 -14.08 14.35
C TRP A 75 -2.53 -12.65 14.21
N GLY A 76 -3.71 -12.48 13.62
CA GLY A 76 -4.35 -11.19 13.43
C GLY A 76 -5.82 -11.20 13.81
N LEU A 77 -6.38 -10.00 14.00
CA LEU A 77 -7.80 -9.79 14.26
C LEU A 77 -8.59 -9.76 12.95
N ARG A 78 -9.64 -10.59 12.85
CA ARG A 78 -10.51 -10.58 11.66
C ARG A 78 -11.21 -9.24 11.44
N SER A 79 -11.45 -8.46 12.48
CA SER A 79 -11.99 -7.10 12.35
C SER A 79 -11.08 -6.14 11.56
N TYR A 80 -9.78 -6.45 11.45
CA TYR A 80 -8.81 -5.67 10.66
C TYR A 80 -8.73 -6.13 9.20
N LEU A 81 -9.38 -7.25 8.84
CA LEU A 81 -9.67 -7.59 7.45
C LEU A 81 -10.84 -6.73 6.98
N ALA A 82 -10.65 -5.41 6.93
CA ALA A 82 -11.59 -4.54 6.23
C ALA A 82 -11.61 -5.00 4.77
N GLU A 83 -12.79 -5.37 4.25
CA GLU A 83 -12.93 -5.57 2.82
C GLU A 83 -12.50 -4.29 2.12
N THR A 84 -11.61 -4.40 1.14
CA THR A 84 -11.30 -3.30 0.24
C THR A 84 -12.62 -2.74 -0.27
N PRO A 85 -12.90 -1.43 -0.15
CA PRO A 85 -14.15 -0.85 -0.61
C PRO A 85 -14.43 -1.31 -2.04
N LYS A 86 -15.54 -2.02 -2.24
CA LYS A 86 -15.93 -2.45 -3.59
C LYS A 86 -16.19 -1.18 -4.40
N ALA A 87 -15.46 -1.04 -5.51
CA ALA A 87 -15.68 0.06 -6.43
C ALA A 87 -17.14 0.00 -6.89
N SER A 88 -17.88 1.08 -6.64
CA SER A 88 -19.34 1.14 -6.82
C SER A 88 -19.79 1.11 -8.28
N ASP A 89 -18.85 1.11 -9.22
CA ASP A 89 -19.03 1.12 -10.67
C ASP A 89 -18.80 -0.25 -11.32
N LEU A 90 -18.53 -1.31 -10.54
CA LEU A 90 -18.31 -2.66 -11.06
C LEU A 90 -19.50 -3.58 -10.71
N PRO A 91 -19.95 -4.45 -11.64
CA PRO A 91 -20.92 -5.50 -11.31
C PRO A 91 -20.35 -6.47 -10.27
N GLU A 92 -21.22 -7.16 -9.51
CA GLU A 92 -20.83 -8.11 -8.45
C GLU A 92 -19.71 -9.04 -8.94
N GLY A 93 -18.58 -8.99 -8.25
CA GLY A 93 -17.38 -9.76 -8.60
C GLY A 93 -17.57 -11.28 -8.48
N ILE A 94 -16.80 -12.02 -9.25
CA ILE A 94 -16.79 -13.50 -9.27
C ILE A 94 -15.78 -13.98 -8.21
N GLU A 95 -16.15 -14.93 -7.34
CA GLU A 95 -15.31 -15.45 -6.23
C GLU A 95 -13.94 -15.98 -6.70
N GLU A 96 -13.88 -16.50 -7.94
CA GLU A 96 -12.64 -16.88 -8.61
C GLU A 96 -12.47 -16.08 -9.90
N PRO A 97 -11.84 -14.89 -9.86
CA PRO A 97 -11.63 -14.11 -11.05
C PRO A 97 -10.65 -14.85 -11.97
N GLY A 98 -11.11 -15.15 -13.19
CA GLY A 98 -10.24 -15.70 -14.22
C GLY A 98 -9.02 -14.80 -14.43
N ARG A 99 -7.82 -15.34 -14.23
CA ARG A 99 -6.58 -14.61 -14.52
C ARG A 99 -6.38 -14.60 -16.02
N THR A 100 -6.60 -13.45 -16.63
CA THR A 100 -6.20 -13.20 -18.01
C THR A 100 -4.91 -12.38 -18.02
N TYR A 101 -4.02 -12.67 -18.96
CA TYR A 101 -2.91 -11.77 -19.23
C TYR A 101 -3.49 -10.51 -19.88
N THR A 102 -3.52 -9.41 -19.14
CA THR A 102 -3.82 -8.11 -19.71
C THR A 102 -2.54 -7.52 -20.25
N LEU A 103 -2.45 -7.41 -21.58
CA LEU A 103 -1.50 -6.50 -22.21
C LEU A 103 -2.00 -5.08 -21.96
N THR A 104 -1.50 -4.43 -20.91
CA THR A 104 -1.75 -3.02 -20.71
C THR A 104 -0.95 -2.25 -21.75
N TYR A 105 -1.64 -1.78 -22.79
CA TYR A 105 -1.12 -0.71 -23.64
C TYR A 105 -1.13 0.57 -22.82
N ARG A 106 -0.15 0.74 -21.92
CA ARG A 106 0.22 2.09 -21.55
C ARG A 106 0.88 2.67 -22.79
N VAL A 107 0.35 3.77 -23.32
CA VAL A 107 1.10 4.55 -24.28
C VAL A 107 2.27 5.14 -23.49
N LEU A 108 3.35 4.36 -23.33
CA LEU A 108 4.66 4.90 -23.01
C LEU A 108 5.01 5.77 -24.21
N ARG A 109 4.61 7.05 -24.14
CA ARG A 109 5.05 8.10 -25.06
C ARG A 109 6.50 8.40 -24.74
N ASP A 110 7.34 7.38 -24.91
CA ASP A 110 8.78 7.45 -24.77
C ASP A 110 9.34 8.09 -26.05
N THR A 111 8.98 9.36 -26.23
CA THR A 111 9.47 10.18 -27.34
C THR A 111 10.92 10.54 -27.08
N THR A 112 11.66 10.88 -28.13
CA THR A 112 13.03 11.39 -27.99
C THR A 112 13.08 12.60 -27.05
N LEU A 113 12.02 13.40 -27.03
CA LEU A 113 11.87 14.54 -26.13
C LEU A 113 11.71 14.07 -24.67
N ALA A 114 10.80 13.13 -24.40
CA ALA A 114 10.61 12.57 -23.05
C ALA A 114 11.90 11.99 -22.47
N ARG A 115 12.68 11.23 -23.27
CA ARG A 115 13.99 10.71 -22.84
C ARG A 115 14.97 11.81 -22.46
N LYS A 116 15.06 12.88 -23.26
CA LYS A 116 15.96 14.01 -22.99
C LYS A 116 15.58 14.71 -21.68
N ILE A 117 14.28 14.93 -21.45
CA ILE A 117 13.78 15.61 -20.25
C ILE A 117 14.06 14.75 -19.00
N LYS A 118 13.83 13.43 -19.06
CA LYS A 118 14.19 12.51 -17.97
C LYS A 118 15.67 12.57 -17.59
N VAL A 119 16.56 12.66 -18.58
CA VAL A 119 18.01 12.81 -18.36
C VAL A 119 18.35 14.15 -17.72
N ILE A 120 17.77 15.25 -18.21
CA ILE A 120 18.00 16.60 -17.66
C ILE A 120 17.57 16.68 -16.19
N HIS A 121 16.47 16.00 -15.83
CA HIS A 121 15.97 15.94 -14.45
C HIS A 121 16.53 14.75 -13.65
N GLN A 122 17.51 14.01 -14.16
CA GLN A 122 18.15 12.88 -13.47
C GLN A 122 17.16 11.84 -12.91
N ASP A 123 16.07 11.58 -13.64
CA ASP A 123 14.95 10.72 -13.20
C ASP A 123 14.35 11.11 -11.83
N GLN A 124 14.56 12.35 -11.38
CA GLN A 124 14.01 12.87 -10.14
C GLN A 124 12.56 13.29 -10.35
N CYS A 125 11.67 12.78 -9.50
CA CYS A 125 10.28 13.20 -9.50
C CYS A 125 10.16 14.69 -9.16
N GLN A 126 9.54 15.48 -10.05
CA GLN A 126 9.36 16.92 -9.87
C GLN A 126 8.30 17.30 -8.81
N ILE A 127 7.58 16.31 -8.25
CA ILE A 127 6.61 16.53 -7.17
C ILE A 127 7.23 16.19 -5.80
N CYS A 128 7.75 14.97 -5.61
CA CYS A 128 8.28 14.56 -4.30
C CYS A 128 9.81 14.48 -4.20
N GLY A 129 10.54 14.74 -5.28
CA GLY A 129 12.00 14.70 -5.30
C GLY A 129 12.62 13.30 -5.24
N MET A 130 11.83 12.23 -5.22
CA MET A 130 12.38 10.86 -5.15
C MET A 130 12.99 10.42 -6.48
N VAL A 131 14.00 9.56 -6.41
CA VAL A 131 14.61 8.87 -7.56
C VAL A 131 14.40 7.37 -7.38
N VAL A 132 13.69 6.71 -8.31
CA VAL A 132 13.50 5.26 -8.26
C VAL A 132 14.79 4.58 -8.73
N ARG A 133 15.39 3.75 -7.88
CA ARG A 133 16.62 3.00 -8.21
C ARG A 133 16.29 1.54 -8.47
N LEU A 134 16.81 1.00 -9.57
CA LEU A 134 16.65 -0.39 -9.98
C LEU A 134 17.80 -1.25 -9.47
N SER A 135 17.59 -2.57 -9.44
CA SER A 135 18.60 -3.54 -8.97
C SER A 135 19.87 -3.58 -9.82
N ASP A 136 19.82 -3.14 -11.08
CA ASP A 136 20.96 -3.04 -12.00
C ASP A 136 21.72 -1.70 -11.89
N GLY A 137 21.35 -0.86 -10.91
CA GLY A 137 21.97 0.45 -10.66
C GLY A 137 21.43 1.58 -11.53
N LYS A 138 20.48 1.33 -12.44
CA LYS A 138 19.80 2.38 -13.22
C LYS A 138 18.74 3.09 -12.40
N THR A 139 18.30 4.23 -12.91
CA THR A 139 17.19 5.02 -12.37
C THR A 139 15.95 4.91 -13.26
N TYR A 140 14.77 5.15 -12.69
CA TYR A 140 13.50 5.07 -13.39
C TYR A 140 12.61 6.27 -13.06
N SER A 141 11.96 6.79 -14.09
CA SER A 141 10.92 7.82 -13.99
C SER A 141 10.00 7.75 -15.20
N GLU A 142 8.88 8.46 -15.13
CA GLU A 142 7.83 8.48 -16.14
C GLU A 142 7.57 9.92 -16.59
N ALA A 143 7.46 10.12 -17.91
CA ALA A 143 7.10 11.40 -18.48
C ALA A 143 5.58 11.55 -18.51
N HIS A 144 5.06 12.58 -17.85
CA HIS A 144 3.64 12.89 -17.77
C HIS A 144 3.35 14.20 -18.49
N HIS A 145 2.41 14.20 -19.44
CA HIS A 145 2.00 15.42 -20.10
C HIS A 145 1.03 16.21 -19.21
N ILE A 146 1.31 17.50 -18.95
CA ILE A 146 0.44 18.37 -18.14
C ILE A 146 -0.93 18.52 -18.80
N ILE A 147 -0.92 18.78 -20.11
CA ILE A 147 -2.10 18.76 -20.99
C ILE A 147 -2.00 17.51 -21.87
N PRO A 148 -2.94 16.54 -21.77
CA PRO A 148 -2.89 15.31 -22.54
C PRO A 148 -2.89 15.57 -24.06
N LEU A 149 -2.02 14.87 -24.82
CA LEU A 149 -1.93 15.05 -26.28
C LEU A 149 -3.18 14.64 -27.06
N GLY A 150 -4.02 13.77 -26.49
CA GLY A 150 -5.20 13.21 -27.16
C GLY A 150 -6.42 14.14 -27.09
N ASN A 151 -7.39 13.91 -27.98
CA ASN A 151 -8.72 14.50 -27.85
C ASN A 151 -9.33 14.12 -26.49
N PRO A 152 -10.01 15.04 -25.77
CA PRO A 152 -10.39 16.40 -26.17
C PRO A 152 -9.36 17.49 -25.86
N HIS A 153 -8.26 17.17 -25.18
CA HIS A 153 -7.35 18.17 -24.63
C HIS A 153 -6.31 18.68 -25.63
N ASN A 154 -5.90 17.87 -26.61
CA ASN A 154 -5.03 18.24 -27.72
C ASN A 154 -3.75 18.99 -27.28
N GLY A 155 -3.15 18.58 -26.16
CA GLY A 155 -1.90 19.12 -25.66
C GLY A 155 -0.74 18.95 -26.65
N SER A 156 0.27 19.80 -26.54
CA SER A 156 1.44 19.78 -27.42
C SER A 156 2.57 18.92 -26.84
N ASP A 157 3.32 18.21 -27.68
CA ASP A 157 4.49 17.44 -27.26
C ASP A 157 5.73 18.35 -27.20
N ILE A 158 5.76 19.26 -26.23
CA ILE A 158 6.81 20.24 -26.01
C ILE A 158 7.40 20.12 -24.60
N PRO A 159 8.66 20.56 -24.35
CA PRO A 159 9.26 20.42 -23.03
C PRO A 159 8.44 21.04 -21.90
N GLY A 160 7.83 22.20 -22.13
CA GLY A 160 7.00 22.88 -21.13
C GLY A 160 5.69 22.18 -20.80
N ASN A 161 5.33 21.13 -21.53
CA ASN A 161 4.12 20.32 -21.29
C ASN A 161 4.46 18.93 -20.74
N ILE A 162 5.70 18.67 -20.31
CA ILE A 162 6.14 17.36 -19.81
C ILE A 162 6.72 17.51 -18.40
N LEU A 163 6.29 16.65 -17.49
CA LEU A 163 6.85 16.47 -16.16
C LEU A 163 7.51 15.10 -16.03
N VAL A 164 8.59 15.04 -15.25
CA VAL A 164 9.25 13.81 -14.84
C VAL A 164 8.72 13.41 -13.46
N LEU A 165 8.02 12.29 -13.38
CA LEU A 165 7.33 11.82 -12.18
C LEU A 165 7.75 10.40 -11.79
N CYS A 166 7.61 10.05 -10.51
CA CYS A 166 7.64 8.65 -10.09
C CYS A 166 6.29 7.96 -10.41
N PRO A 167 6.22 6.61 -10.42
CA PRO A 167 4.99 5.88 -10.75
C PRO A 167 3.78 6.30 -9.93
N ASN A 168 3.98 6.53 -8.63
CA ASN A 168 2.89 6.90 -7.73
C ASN A 168 2.30 8.26 -8.12
N HIS A 169 3.15 9.27 -8.29
CA HIS A 169 2.69 10.61 -8.66
C HIS A 169 2.13 10.67 -10.08
N HIS A 170 2.67 9.89 -11.02
CA HIS A 170 2.09 9.79 -12.35
C HIS A 170 0.65 9.26 -12.29
N VAL A 171 0.42 8.17 -11.55
CA VAL A 171 -0.93 7.60 -11.37
C VAL A 171 -1.86 8.61 -10.68
N LEU A 172 -1.38 9.31 -9.65
CA LEU A 172 -2.17 10.32 -8.95
C LEU A 172 -2.56 11.49 -9.88
N CYS A 173 -1.69 11.90 -10.81
CA CYS A 173 -2.03 12.88 -11.84
C CYS A 173 -3.02 12.32 -12.87
N ASP A 174 -2.84 11.07 -13.35
CA ASP A 174 -3.75 10.45 -14.33
C ASP A 174 -5.19 10.36 -13.81
N TYR A 175 -5.37 10.11 -12.51
CA TYR A 175 -6.69 10.02 -11.87
C TYR A 175 -7.17 11.35 -11.26
N GLY A 176 -6.44 12.45 -11.42
CA GLY A 176 -6.79 13.75 -10.85
C GLY A 176 -6.82 13.77 -9.31
N ALA A 177 -6.13 12.83 -8.66
CA ALA A 177 -6.02 12.76 -7.20
C ALA A 177 -5.08 13.84 -6.63
N ILE A 178 -4.26 14.46 -7.48
CA ILE A 178 -3.48 15.65 -7.15
C ILE A 178 -3.69 16.67 -8.28
N GLU A 179 -3.98 17.91 -7.92
CA GLU A 179 -4.01 19.03 -8.86
C GLU A 179 -2.59 19.60 -9.05
N LEU A 180 -2.20 19.78 -10.31
CA LEU A 180 -0.95 20.47 -10.66
C LEU A 180 -1.21 21.97 -10.65
N ASP A 181 -0.89 22.65 -9.56
CA ASP A 181 -0.86 24.11 -9.56
C ASP A 181 0.37 24.59 -10.34
N LEU A 182 0.14 25.12 -11.54
CA LEU A 182 1.14 25.66 -12.47
C LEU A 182 2.02 26.77 -11.86
N LEU A 183 1.63 27.35 -10.72
CA LEU A 183 2.42 28.33 -9.98
C LEU A 183 3.52 27.69 -9.11
N SER A 184 3.41 26.41 -8.78
CA SER A 184 4.33 25.71 -7.87
C SER A 184 5.37 24.83 -8.59
N THR A 185 5.16 24.50 -9.88
CA THR A 185 6.10 23.71 -10.70
C THR A 185 7.21 24.54 -11.35
N VAL A 186 7.21 25.87 -11.17
CA VAL A 186 8.26 26.76 -11.69
C VAL A 186 9.38 26.92 -10.67
N LEU A 187 10.20 25.89 -10.53
CA LEU A 187 11.61 26.10 -10.20
C LEU A 187 12.44 26.01 -11.49
N LEU A 188 12.24 27.02 -12.34
CA LEU A 188 13.27 27.59 -13.21
C LEU A 188 14.43 28.17 -12.36
N LYS A 189 14.99 27.41 -11.41
CA LYS A 189 16.14 27.86 -10.61
C LYS A 189 17.49 27.30 -11.09
N ASP A 190 17.51 26.26 -11.92
CA ASP A 190 18.79 25.62 -12.29
C ASP A 190 19.30 25.92 -13.71
N LEU A 191 18.68 26.88 -14.42
CA LEU A 191 19.15 27.33 -15.75
C LEU A 191 19.82 28.73 -15.74
N LYS A 192 20.13 29.31 -14.57
CA LYS A 192 20.79 30.63 -14.47
C LYS A 192 22.21 30.64 -13.90
N SER A 193 22.88 29.48 -13.79
CA SER A 193 24.24 29.39 -13.25
C SER A 193 25.30 28.88 -14.24
N ALA A 194 24.99 28.88 -15.54
CA ALA A 194 25.97 28.64 -16.60
C ALA A 194 26.06 29.85 -17.55
N THR A 195 26.64 30.95 -17.06
CA THR A 195 27.29 32.00 -17.86
C THR A 195 28.55 32.41 -17.14
#